data_AF-A0A2N1QBV7-F1
#
_entry.id   AF-A0A2N1QBV7-F1
#
_cell.length_a   1.000
_cell.length_b   1.000
_cell.length_c   1.000
_cell.angle_alpha   90.00
_cell.angle_beta   90.00
_cell.angle_gamma   90.00
#
_symmetry.space_group_name_H-M   'P 1'
#
loop_
_entity.id
_entity.type
_entity.pdbx_description
1 polymer ?
#
loop_
_entity_poly.entity_id
_entity_poly.type
_entity_poly.pdbx_seq_one_letter_code
_entity_poly.pdbx_strand_id
1 'polypeptide(L)'
;MSSSYLLTKGTYFIGDPAIMIKKTDEGDKLITTLWDLFYKDMNKFQKLTIDNVTIIITRTAEGDGLYGDVGTDTGTICILRLEDIQNDVRFNANTTLHGCHYLKVLSEEAVTVKDFNIYFDSGYQVITNSDTE
;
A
#
# COMPACT_ATOMS: atom_id res chain seq x y z
N MET A 1 -16.02 10.54 0.14
CA MET A 1 -15.95 10.23 -1.30
C MET A 1 -15.22 8.92 -1.45
N SER A 2 -15.81 7.93 -2.11
CA SER A 2 -15.14 6.67 -2.42
C SER A 2 -14.20 6.89 -3.61
N SER A 3 -12.92 6.61 -3.42
CA SER A 3 -11.92 6.57 -4.49
C SER A 3 -11.62 5.11 -4.80
N SER A 4 -11.46 4.79 -6.08
CA SER A 4 -11.20 3.43 -6.54
C SER A 4 -10.06 3.41 -7.56
N TYR A 5 -9.27 2.35 -7.55
CA TYR A 5 -8.24 2.06 -8.55
C TYR A 5 -8.42 0.63 -9.06
N LEU A 6 -8.12 0.44 -10.35
CA LEU A 6 -8.09 -0.88 -10.96
C LEU A 6 -6.65 -1.41 -10.95
N LEU A 7 -6.48 -2.58 -10.33
CA LEU A 7 -5.25 -3.36 -10.38
C LEU A 7 -5.32 -4.28 -11.59
N THR A 8 -4.24 -4.36 -12.35
CA THR A 8 -4.14 -5.28 -13.49
C THR A 8 -3.53 -6.60 -13.04
N LYS A 9 -3.52 -7.61 -13.92
CA LYS A 9 -2.89 -8.90 -13.66
C LYS A 9 -1.47 -8.75 -13.10
N GLY A 10 -1.21 -9.33 -11.94
CA GLY A 10 0.08 -9.27 -11.25
C GLY A 10 0.00 -9.75 -9.80
N THR A 11 1.13 -9.71 -9.10
CA THR A 11 1.20 -9.99 -7.67
C THR A 11 1.42 -8.69 -6.92
N TYR A 12 0.56 -8.40 -5.95
CA TYR A 12 0.58 -7.16 -5.20
C TYR A 12 0.98 -7.40 -3.76
N PHE A 13 1.88 -6.58 -3.24
CA PHE A 13 2.11 -6.39 -1.83
C PHE A 13 1.09 -5.38 -1.30
N ILE A 14 0.54 -5.66 -0.13
CA ILE A 14 -0.38 -4.79 0.61
C ILE A 14 0.17 -4.68 2.04
N GLY A 15 0.65 -3.49 2.41
CA GLY A 15 1.19 -3.27 3.75
C GLY A 15 1.91 -1.94 3.91
N ASP A 16 2.66 -1.79 4.99
CA ASP A 16 3.41 -0.58 5.25
C ASP A 16 4.53 -0.37 4.19
N PRO A 17 4.62 0.81 3.54
CA PRO A 17 5.72 1.09 2.61
C PRO A 17 7.12 0.94 3.24
N ALA A 18 7.28 1.21 4.54
CA ALA A 18 8.56 1.09 5.25
C ALA A 18 9.05 -0.36 5.38
N ILE A 19 8.16 -1.35 5.29
CA ILE A 19 8.54 -2.77 5.22
C ILE A 19 9.20 -3.10 3.88
N MET A 20 8.75 -2.44 2.81
CA MET A 20 9.14 -2.75 1.44
C MET A 20 10.34 -1.94 0.96
N ILE A 21 10.47 -0.69 1.39
CA ILE A 21 11.57 0.19 0.99
C ILE A 21 12.78 -0.10 1.88
N LYS A 22 13.94 -0.38 1.25
CA LYS A 22 15.19 -0.62 1.96
C LYS A 22 15.73 0.67 2.57
N LYS A 23 16.41 0.52 3.71
CA LYS A 23 17.15 1.60 4.38
C LYS A 23 18.52 1.80 3.71
N THR A 24 18.53 2.32 2.49
CA THR A 24 19.70 2.77 1.74
C THR A 24 19.50 4.22 1.32
N ASP A 25 20.56 4.94 0.91
CA ASP A 25 20.43 6.34 0.47
C ASP A 25 19.38 6.54 -0.62
N GLU A 26 19.26 5.61 -1.58
CA GLU A 26 18.24 5.66 -2.63
C GLU A 26 16.84 5.33 -2.12
N GLY A 27 16.71 4.39 -1.19
CA GLY A 27 15.44 4.08 -0.53
C GLY A 27 14.95 5.23 0.35
N ASP A 28 15.85 5.87 1.08
CA ASP A 28 15.57 7.02 1.93
C ASP A 28 15.11 8.23 1.11
N LYS A 29 15.72 8.47 -0.05
CA LYS A 29 15.26 9.50 -1.01
C LYS A 29 13.87 9.20 -1.53
N LEU A 30 13.60 7.94 -1.89
CA LEU A 30 12.29 7.52 -2.39
C LEU A 30 11.21 7.70 -1.31
N ILE A 31 11.45 7.22 -0.09
CA ILE A 31 10.46 7.29 0.99
C ILE A 31 10.21 8.74 1.44
N THR A 32 11.26 9.59 1.46
CA THR A 32 11.10 11.03 1.70
C THR A 32 10.20 11.68 0.65
N THR A 33 10.46 11.39 -0.63
CA THR A 33 9.63 11.89 -1.74
C THR A 33 8.19 11.39 -1.66
N LEU A 34 8.00 10.12 -1.29
CA LEU A 34 6.68 9.54 -1.05
C LEU A 34 5.93 10.33 0.02
N TRP A 35 6.55 10.61 1.16
CA TRP A 35 5.92 11.39 2.22
C TRP A 35 5.61 12.82 1.82
N ASP A 36 6.56 13.51 1.18
CA ASP A 36 6.35 14.88 0.68
C ASP A 36 5.16 14.97 -0.28
N LEU A 37 4.91 13.93 -1.07
CA LEU A 37 3.75 13.85 -1.97
C LEU A 37 2.48 13.46 -1.22
N PHE A 38 2.53 12.40 -0.43
CA PHE A 38 1.37 11.85 0.28
C PHE A 38 0.76 12.88 1.23
N TYR A 39 1.59 13.59 2.01
CA TYR A 39 1.13 14.57 2.99
C TYR A 39 0.49 15.82 2.39
N LYS A 40 0.62 16.07 1.08
CA LYS A 40 -0.14 17.14 0.41
C LYS A 40 -1.65 16.90 0.44
N ASP A 41 -2.08 15.65 0.51
CA ASP A 41 -3.50 15.28 0.53
C ASP A 41 -3.75 13.93 1.23
N MET A 42 -3.20 13.76 2.44
CA MET A 42 -3.15 12.48 3.15
C MET A 42 -4.51 11.82 3.43
N ASN A 43 -5.62 12.56 3.30
CA ASN A 43 -6.97 12.04 3.51
C ASN A 43 -7.58 11.41 2.24
N LYS A 44 -6.88 11.44 1.10
CA LYS A 44 -7.29 10.76 -0.12
C LYS A 44 -6.64 9.39 -0.26
N PHE A 45 -7.35 8.49 -0.92
CA PHE A 45 -6.72 7.33 -1.53
C PHE A 45 -5.98 7.79 -2.77
N GLN A 46 -4.65 7.70 -2.75
CA GLN A 46 -3.78 8.29 -3.75
C GLN A 46 -3.10 7.21 -4.60
N LYS A 47 -2.82 7.56 -5.86
CA LYS A 47 -1.93 6.82 -6.75
C LYS A 47 -0.78 7.75 -7.11
N LEU A 48 0.40 7.47 -6.56
CA LEU A 48 1.61 8.25 -6.73
C LEU A 48 2.56 7.50 -7.64
N THR A 49 3.20 8.21 -8.57
CA THR A 49 4.27 7.64 -9.40
C THR A 49 5.57 8.39 -9.12
N ILE A 50 6.57 7.66 -8.63
CA ILE A 50 7.89 8.21 -8.26
C ILE A 50 8.94 7.34 -8.96
N ASP A 51 9.75 7.95 -9.83
CA ASP A 51 10.80 7.26 -10.61
C ASP A 51 10.31 5.94 -11.24
N ASN A 52 9.18 6.01 -11.95
CA ASN A 52 8.49 4.88 -12.60
C ASN A 52 7.88 3.81 -11.68
N VAL A 53 7.96 3.97 -10.36
CA VAL A 53 7.26 3.09 -9.41
C VAL A 53 5.89 3.68 -9.09
N THR A 54 4.85 2.88 -9.30
CA THR A 54 3.48 3.25 -8.94
C THR A 54 3.16 2.74 -7.53
N ILE A 55 2.82 3.67 -6.64
CA ILE A 55 2.47 3.42 -5.24
C ILE A 55 1.03 3.88 -5.04
N ILE A 56 0.12 2.93 -4.82
CA ILE A 56 -1.24 3.23 -4.40
C ILE A 56 -1.22 3.26 -2.86
N ILE A 57 -1.65 4.33 -2.22
CA ILE A 57 -1.47 4.52 -0.77
C ILE A 57 -2.64 5.25 -0.14
N THR A 58 -2.95 4.88 1.10
CA THR A 58 -3.89 5.60 1.96
C THR A 58 -3.42 5.57 3.41
N ARG A 59 -3.95 6.49 4.22
CA ARG A 59 -3.78 6.45 5.68
C ARG A 59 -4.80 5.50 6.29
N THR A 60 -4.46 4.94 7.44
CA THR A 60 -5.39 4.21 8.29
C THR A 60 -6.29 5.19 9.07
N ALA A 61 -7.43 4.72 9.57
CA ALA A 61 -8.28 5.52 10.44
C ALA A 61 -7.58 5.81 11.78
N GLU A 62 -6.98 4.77 12.38
CA GLU A 62 -6.47 4.79 13.76
C GLU A 62 -4.95 4.99 13.87
N GLY A 63 -4.24 5.15 12.75
CA GLY A 63 -2.79 5.28 12.74
C GLY A 63 -2.10 3.92 12.81
N ASP A 64 -1.06 3.83 13.62
CA ASP A 64 -0.24 2.62 13.76
C ASP A 64 -1.05 1.47 14.35
N GLY A 65 -0.81 0.24 13.88
CA GLY A 65 -1.56 -0.91 14.36
C GLY A 65 -1.40 -2.16 13.51
N LEU A 66 -2.17 -3.19 13.89
CA LEU A 66 -2.31 -4.45 13.15
C LEU A 66 -3.77 -4.62 12.72
N TYR A 67 -3.99 -4.68 11.41
CA TYR A 67 -5.30 -4.74 10.76
C TYR A 67 -5.42 -6.05 10.00
N GLY A 68 -5.89 -7.10 10.69
CA GLY A 68 -5.83 -8.46 10.17
C GLY A 68 -4.38 -8.96 10.13
N ASP A 69 -3.86 -9.26 8.94
CA ASP A 69 -2.47 -9.66 8.70
C ASP A 69 -1.55 -8.50 8.28
N VAL A 70 -2.10 -7.28 8.11
CA VAL A 70 -1.36 -6.09 7.70
C VAL A 70 -1.00 -5.23 8.91
N GLY A 71 0.30 -5.09 9.18
CA GLY A 71 0.84 -4.21 10.21
C GLY A 71 1.39 -2.91 9.61
N THR A 72 1.28 -1.81 10.36
CA THR A 72 1.88 -0.51 10.01
C THR A 72 2.37 0.23 11.24
N ASP A 73 3.55 0.85 11.11
CA ASP A 73 4.17 1.75 12.09
C ASP A 73 4.29 3.20 11.54
N THR A 74 3.69 3.44 10.37
CA THR A 74 3.60 4.75 9.72
C THR A 74 2.17 5.29 9.67
N GLY A 75 1.19 4.51 10.12
CA GLY A 75 -0.24 4.79 9.96
C GLY A 75 -0.69 4.81 8.50
N THR A 76 0.02 4.11 7.60
CA THR A 76 -0.30 4.06 6.18
C THR A 76 -0.23 2.65 5.62
N ILE A 77 -1.04 2.40 4.59
CA ILE A 77 -1.03 1.14 3.86
C ILE A 77 -0.87 1.46 2.39
N CYS A 78 0.12 0.82 1.77
CA CYS A 78 0.35 0.91 0.34
C CYS A 78 0.06 -0.42 -0.36
N ILE A 79 -0.21 -0.30 -1.65
CA ILE A 79 -0.42 -1.39 -2.59
C ILE A 79 0.61 -1.20 -3.70
N LEU A 80 1.51 -2.18 -3.82
CA LEU A 80 2.64 -2.18 -4.75
C LEU A 80 2.58 -3.42 -5.61
N ARG A 81 2.75 -3.26 -6.92
CA ARG A 81 2.91 -4.41 -7.81
C ARG A 81 4.35 -4.91 -7.73
N LEU A 82 4.54 -6.17 -7.34
CA LEU A 82 5.87 -6.74 -7.14
C LEU A 82 6.66 -6.80 -8.44
N GLU A 83 6.02 -7.08 -9.57
CA GLU A 83 6.73 -7.18 -10.86
C GLU A 83 7.38 -5.85 -11.28
N ASP A 84 6.84 -4.71 -10.81
CA ASP A 84 7.34 -3.37 -11.11
C ASP A 84 8.57 -3.01 -10.24
N ILE A 85 8.77 -3.68 -9.10
CA ILE A 85 9.82 -3.35 -8.12
C ILE A 85 10.83 -4.49 -7.87
N GLN A 86 10.60 -5.69 -8.43
CA GLN A 86 11.42 -6.88 -8.14
C GLN A 86 12.92 -6.73 -8.44
N ASN A 87 13.26 -5.90 -9.42
CA ASN A 87 14.65 -5.62 -9.82
C ASN A 87 15.13 -4.24 -9.37
N ASP A 88 14.30 -3.50 -8.63
CA ASP A 88 14.65 -2.17 -8.14
C ASP A 88 15.45 -2.30 -6.85
N VAL A 89 16.67 -1.76 -6.86
CA VAL A 89 17.60 -1.84 -5.74
C VAL A 89 17.03 -1.24 -4.45
N ARG A 90 16.09 -0.30 -4.56
CA ARG A 90 15.44 0.40 -3.43
C ARG A 90 14.47 -0.47 -2.65
N PHE A 91 14.04 -1.61 -3.17
CA PHE A 91 12.98 -2.42 -2.56
C PHE A 91 13.44 -3.79 -2.11
N ASN A 92 12.83 -4.30 -1.04
CA ASN A 92 12.93 -5.67 -0.57
C ASN A 92 11.76 -6.52 -1.11
N ALA A 93 11.71 -6.69 -2.43
CA ALA A 93 10.59 -7.34 -3.13
C ALA A 93 10.45 -8.87 -2.91
N ASN A 94 10.87 -9.37 -1.74
CA ASN A 94 10.66 -10.74 -1.32
C ASN A 94 9.17 -10.99 -1.05
N THR A 95 8.68 -12.19 -1.35
CA THR A 95 7.27 -12.62 -1.16
C THR A 95 7.01 -13.27 0.20
N THR A 96 7.94 -13.12 1.15
CA THR A 96 7.92 -13.82 2.44
C THR A 96 7.97 -12.86 3.63
N LEU A 97 7.64 -11.58 3.42
CA LEU A 97 7.63 -10.61 4.49
C LEU A 97 6.42 -10.82 5.40
N HIS A 98 6.60 -10.49 6.68
CA HIS A 98 5.57 -10.60 7.70
C HIS A 98 4.89 -9.23 7.91
N GLY A 99 3.65 -9.24 8.39
CA GLY A 99 2.88 -8.01 8.61
C GLY A 99 2.35 -7.38 7.32
N CYS A 100 2.18 -8.18 6.27
CA CYS A 100 1.64 -7.75 5.00
C CYS A 100 0.83 -8.86 4.34
N HIS A 101 0.00 -8.48 3.39
CA HIS A 101 -0.75 -9.40 2.54
C HIS A 101 -0.22 -9.41 1.11
N TYR A 102 -0.24 -10.58 0.47
CA TYR A 102 0.07 -10.71 -0.95
C TYR A 102 -1.15 -11.15 -1.73
N LEU A 103 -1.59 -10.31 -2.66
CA LEU A 103 -2.75 -10.57 -3.49
C LEU A 103 -2.32 -10.91 -4.92
N LYS A 104 -2.79 -12.05 -5.44
CA LYS A 104 -2.57 -12.44 -6.84
C LYS A 104 -3.78 -12.07 -7.69
N VAL A 105 -3.63 -11.08 -8.56
CA VAL A 105 -4.66 -10.64 -9.51
C VAL A 105 -4.51 -11.41 -10.82
N LEU A 106 -5.55 -12.13 -11.23
CA LEU A 106 -5.52 -12.97 -12.43
C LEU A 106 -5.89 -12.23 -13.73
N SER A 107 -6.73 -11.20 -13.63
CA SER A 107 -7.16 -10.35 -14.75
C SER A 107 -7.18 -8.87 -14.36
N GLU A 108 -8.19 -8.47 -13.62
CA GLU A 108 -8.40 -7.11 -13.11
C GLU A 108 -9.06 -7.24 -11.73
N GLU A 109 -8.74 -6.33 -10.84
CA GLU A 109 -9.25 -6.29 -9.47
C GLU A 109 -9.47 -4.83 -9.09
N ALA A 110 -10.69 -4.44 -8.74
CA ALA A 110 -10.90 -3.09 -8.20
C ALA A 110 -10.54 -3.08 -6.71
N VAL A 111 -9.87 -2.00 -6.30
CA VAL A 111 -9.66 -1.67 -4.90
C VAL A 111 -10.31 -0.33 -4.61
N THR A 112 -11.07 -0.26 -3.53
CA THR A 112 -11.82 0.94 -3.13
C THR A 112 -11.52 1.27 -1.68
N VAL A 113 -11.38 2.56 -1.38
CA VAL A 113 -11.31 3.04 0.01
C VAL A 113 -12.62 3.71 0.39
N LYS A 114 -13.21 3.26 1.50
CA LYS A 114 -14.39 3.85 2.13
C LYS A 114 -14.17 3.94 3.63
N ASP A 115 -14.31 5.15 4.18
CA ASP A 115 -14.12 5.42 5.61
C ASP A 115 -12.78 4.87 6.13
N PHE A 116 -11.71 5.08 5.34
CA PHE A 116 -10.34 4.59 5.56
C PHE A 116 -10.15 3.05 5.50
N ASN A 117 -11.21 2.29 5.30
CA ASN A 117 -11.13 0.84 5.06
C ASN A 117 -10.88 0.54 3.59
N ILE A 118 -10.05 -0.47 3.33
CA ILE A 118 -9.67 -0.90 1.98
C ILE A 118 -10.46 -2.14 1.63
N TYR A 119 -11.16 -2.13 0.50
CA TYR A 119 -11.97 -3.24 0.01
C TYR A 119 -11.51 -3.65 -1.39
N PHE A 120 -11.36 -4.96 -1.58
CA PHE A 120 -11.02 -5.59 -2.85
C PHE A 120 -12.23 -6.39 -3.36
N ASP A 121 -12.52 -6.35 -4.65
CA ASP A 121 -13.68 -7.03 -5.26
C ASP A 121 -13.66 -8.57 -5.07
N SER A 122 -12.48 -9.15 -4.89
CA SER A 122 -12.24 -10.55 -4.52
C SER A 122 -12.74 -10.91 -3.11
N GLY A 123 -13.13 -9.92 -2.31
CA GLY A 123 -13.63 -10.09 -0.94
C GLY A 123 -12.56 -9.93 0.13
N TYR A 124 -11.29 -9.72 -0.23
CA TYR A 124 -10.27 -9.32 0.73
C TYR A 124 -10.51 -7.88 1.21
N GLN A 125 -10.21 -7.60 2.47
CA GLN A 125 -10.41 -6.28 3.05
C GLN A 125 -9.39 -6.00 4.15
N VAL A 126 -9.06 -4.72 4.32
CA VAL A 126 -8.27 -4.22 5.45
C VAL A 126 -9.12 -3.17 6.17
N ILE A 127 -9.62 -3.56 7.34
CA ILE A 127 -10.48 -2.72 8.19
C ILE A 127 -9.59 -2.01 9.21
N THR A 128 -9.58 -0.68 9.17
CA THR A 128 -8.67 0.15 9.96
C THR A 128 -9.36 1.00 11.03
N ASN A 129 -10.68 0.91 11.12
CA ASN A 129 -11.49 1.52 12.17
C ASN A 129 -12.03 0.46 13.15
N SER A 130 -12.06 0.81 14.43
CA SER A 130 -12.64 -0.03 15.49
C SER A 130 -14.17 0.01 15.53
N ASP A 131 -14.81 1.02 14.92
CA ASP A 131 -16.27 1.22 14.93
C ASP A 131 -17.06 0.34 13.95
N THR A 132 -16.54 -0.83 13.55
CA THR A 132 -17.26 -1.76 12.68
C THR A 132 -18.08 -2.79 13.47
N GLU A 133 -19.14 -2.31 14.12
CA GLU A 133 -20.30 -3.12 14.56
C GLU A 133 -21.57 -2.77 13.76
#